data_AF-A0A0F9BHL0-F1
#
_entry.id   AF-A0A0F9BHL0-F1
#
_cell.length_a   1.000
_cell.length_b   1.000
_cell.length_c   1.000
_cell.angle_alpha   90.00
_cell.angle_beta   90.00
_cell.angle_gamma   90.00
#
_symmetry.space_group_name_H-M   'P 1'
#
loop_
_entity.id
_entity.type
_entity.pdbx_description
1 polymer ?
#
loop_
_entity_poly.entity_id
_entity_poly.type
_entity_poly.pdbx_seq_one_letter_code
_entity_poly.pdbx_strand_id
1 'polypeptide(L)' 'MSTYKIVRFFQNHPKEIIDTGLTLEAVQKHCSDPESSSKSCTSIDGQARTADCGSWFDGWYKE' A
#
# COMPACT_ATOMS: atom_id res chain seq x y z
N MET A 1 5.58 -22.85 0.65
CA MET A 1 6.15 -21.49 0.59
C MET A 1 5.13 -20.55 1.19
N SER A 2 5.54 -19.57 2.00
CA SER A 2 4.61 -18.58 2.51
C SER A 2 4.36 -17.51 1.46
N THR A 3 3.09 -17.20 1.21
CA THR A 3 2.68 -16.09 0.35
C THR A 3 2.38 -14.87 1.21
N TYR A 4 2.42 -13.71 0.58
CA TYR A 4 2.15 -12.44 1.22
C TYR A 4 1.12 -11.67 0.40
N LYS A 5 0.42 -10.75 1.06
CA LYS A 5 -0.48 -9.79 0.42
C LYS A 5 -0.12 -8.38 0.81
N ILE A 6 -0.42 -7.43 -0.07
CA ILE A 6 -0.32 -6.00 0.21
C ILE A 6 -1.71 -5.48 0.50
N VAL A 7 -1.81 -4.69 1.56
CA VAL A 7 -3.04 -4.05 2.03
C VAL A 7 -2.76 -2.57 2.17
N ARG A 8 -3.56 -1.75 1.50
CA ARG A 8 -3.56 -0.30 1.67
C ARG A 8 -4.50 0.08 2.79
N PHE A 9 -3.94 0.81 3.75
CA PHE A 9 -4.65 1.38 4.89
C PHE A 9 -4.92 2.83 4.61
N PHE A 10 -6.17 3.24 4.78
CA PHE A 10 -6.58 4.62 4.69
C PHE A 10 -6.98 5.14 6.07
N GLN A 11 -6.83 6.44 6.27
CA GLN A 11 -7.25 7.10 7.50
C GLN A 11 -8.78 7.22 7.56
N ASN A 12 -9.43 7.59 6.45
CA ASN A 12 -10.87 7.90 6.40
C ASN A 12 -11.67 6.90 5.56
N HIS A 13 -11.06 5.82 5.10
CA HIS A 13 -11.69 4.84 4.21
C HIS A 13 -11.36 3.40 4.66
N PRO A 14 -12.18 2.39 4.34
CA PRO A 14 -11.85 1.00 4.62
C PRO A 14 -10.55 0.59 3.92
N LYS A 15 -9.80 -0.30 4.55
CA LYS A 15 -8.60 -0.90 3.97
C LYS A 15 -8.92 -1.70 2.70
N GLU A 16 -7.99 -1.71 1.77
CA GLU A 16 -8.11 -2.38 0.47
C GLU A 16 -6.98 -3.39 0.28
N ILE A 17 -7.27 -4.55 -0.30
CA ILE A 17 -6.25 -5.52 -0.71
C ILE A 17 -5.79 -5.13 -2.11
N ILE A 18 -4.51 -4.84 -2.26
CA ILE A 18 -3.94 -4.39 -3.53
C ILE A 18 -3.47 -5.57 -4.36
N ASP A 19 -2.78 -6.51 -3.72
CA ASP A 19 -2.20 -7.67 -4.40
C ASP A 19 -2.01 -8.83 -3.42
N THR A 20 -2.00 -10.07 -3.92
CA THR A 20 -1.93 -11.30 -3.13
C THR A 20 -1.02 -12.34 -3.79
N GLY A 21 -0.62 -13.39 -3.05
CA GLY A 21 0.24 -14.43 -3.62
C GLY A 21 1.69 -13.99 -3.85
N LEU A 22 2.12 -12.91 -3.23
CA LEU A 22 3.46 -12.33 -3.41
C LEU A 22 4.53 -13.05 -2.60
N THR A 23 5.79 -12.89 -3.02
CA THR A 23 6.96 -13.31 -2.23
C THR A 23 7.34 -12.25 -1.20
N LEU A 24 8.13 -12.64 -0.20
CA LEU A 24 8.64 -11.69 0.80
C LEU A 24 9.43 -10.54 0.16
N GLU A 25 10.28 -10.86 -0.82
CA GLU A 25 11.10 -9.87 -1.52
C GLU A 25 10.23 -8.86 -2.29
N ALA A 26 9.16 -9.34 -2.95
CA ALA A 26 8.24 -8.47 -3.68
C ALA A 26 7.53 -7.48 -2.75
N VAL A 27 7.02 -7.94 -1.59
CA VAL A 27 6.34 -7.04 -0.63
C VAL A 27 7.30 -6.08 0.08
N GLN A 28 8.54 -6.50 0.33
CA GLN A 28 9.58 -5.62 0.88
C GLN A 28 9.98 -4.52 -0.09
N LYS A 29 10.10 -4.86 -1.38
CA LYS A 29 10.36 -3.88 -2.43
C LYS A 29 9.20 -2.90 -2.54
N HIS A 30 7.95 -3.37 -2.52
CA HIS A 30 6.76 -2.51 -2.55
C HIS A 30 6.73 -1.51 -1.40
N CYS A 31 6.93 -1.94 -0.15
CA CYS A 31 6.91 -1.04 1.00
C CYS A 31 8.12 -0.10 1.09
N SER A 32 9.17 -0.33 0.29
CA SER A 32 10.30 0.59 0.16
C SER A 32 10.07 1.68 -0.88
N ASP A 33 8.99 1.58 -1.65
CA ASP A 33 8.65 2.55 -2.69
C ASP A 33 8.04 3.81 -2.06
N PRO A 34 8.53 5.02 -2.39
CA PRO A 34 7.96 6.26 -1.89
C PRO A 34 6.48 6.44 -2.28
N GLU A 35 6.03 5.83 -3.37
CA GLU A 35 4.64 5.83 -3.81
C GLU A 35 3.74 4.90 -3.00
N SER A 36 4.28 4.13 -2.04
CA SER A 36 3.49 3.24 -1.19
C SER A 36 2.90 3.93 0.06
N SER A 37 3.07 5.25 0.19
CA SER A 37 2.56 6.04 1.31
C SER A 37 2.19 7.45 0.87
N SER A 38 1.06 7.97 1.34
CA SER A 38 0.60 9.32 1.05
C SER A 38 1.58 10.42 1.47
N LYS A 39 2.48 10.12 2.42
CA LYS A 39 3.46 11.08 2.92
C LYS A 39 4.63 11.29 1.96
N SER A 40 4.99 10.27 1.19
CA SER A 40 6.14 10.27 0.27
C SER A 40 5.73 10.20 -1.19
N CYS A 41 4.46 9.87 -1.47
CA CYS A 41 3.91 9.73 -2.80
C CYS A 41 3.83 11.08 -3.52
N THR A 42 4.30 11.08 -4.76
CA THR A 42 4.38 12.26 -5.64
C THR A 42 3.52 12.14 -6.88
N SER A 43 3.00 10.94 -7.18
CA SER A 43 2.09 10.75 -8.31
C SER A 43 0.77 11.50 -8.13
N ILE A 44 0.24 12.01 -9.24
CA ILE A 44 -1.04 12.74 -9.29
C ILE A 44 -2.17 11.84 -8.76
N ASP A 45 -2.17 10.56 -9.12
CA ASP A 45 -3.20 9.60 -8.66
C ASP A 45 -3.14 9.38 -7.15
N GLY A 46 -1.94 9.30 -6.57
CA GLY A 46 -1.78 9.14 -5.13
C GLY A 46 -2.13 10.39 -4.33
N GLN A 47 -1.87 11.58 -4.90
CA GLN A 47 -2.31 12.86 -4.33
C GLN A 47 -3.84 12.99 -4.37
N ALA A 48 -4.48 12.68 -5.50
CA ALA A 48 -5.94 12.66 -5.62
C ALA A 48 -6.55 11.69 -4.59
N ARG A 49 -6.03 10.47 -4.51
CA ARG A 49 -6.44 9.48 -3.50
C ARG A 49 -6.28 9.99 -2.07
N THR A 50 -5.22 10.77 -1.79
CA THR A 50 -5.00 11.36 -0.45
C THR A 50 -6.05 12.43 -0.14
N ALA A 51 -6.45 13.22 -1.14
CA ALA A 51 -7.51 14.22 -0.98
C ALA A 51 -8.87 13.57 -0.69
N ASP A 52 -9.18 12.45 -1.36
CA ASP A 52 -10.47 11.73 -1.20
C ASP A 52 -10.51 10.86 0.07
N CYS A 53 -9.45 10.09 0.34
CA CYS A 53 -9.46 9.04 1.37
C CYS A 53 -8.67 9.40 2.64
N GLY A 54 -8.05 10.58 2.69
CA GLY A 54 -7.11 10.99 3.73
C GLY A 54 -5.74 10.31 3.62
N SER A 55 -4.94 10.41 4.67
CA SER A 55 -3.61 9.80 4.70
C SER A 55 -3.71 8.29 4.50
N TRP A 56 -2.76 7.69 3.78
CA TRP A 56 -2.75 6.26 3.52
C TRP A 56 -1.34 5.69 3.47
N PHE A 57 -1.22 4.38 3.72
CA PHE A 57 0.03 3.64 3.58
C PHE A 57 -0.23 2.19 3.20
N ASP A 58 0.71 1.60 2.48
CA ASP A 58 0.68 0.19 2.11
C ASP A 58 1.48 -0.62 3.11
N GLY A 59 0.85 -1.66 3.66
CA GLY A 59 1.49 -2.66 4.49
C GLY A 59 1.33 -4.05 3.88
N TRP A 60 2.03 -5.05 4.42
CA TRP A 60 1.88 -6.43 3.98
C TRP A 60 1.60 -7.38 5.13
N TYR A 61 0.91 -8.47 4.81
CA TYR A 61 0.65 -9.58 5.74
C TYR A 61 1.10 -10.89 5.12
N LYS A 62 1.61 -11.77 5.96
CA LYS A 62 1.80 -13.18 5.62
C LYS A 62 0.43 -13.86 5.54
N GLU A 63 0.23 -14.65 4.51
CA GLU A 63 -0.95 -15.51 4.33
C GLU A 63 -0.69 -16.95 4.79
#